data_AF-A0A1I3DZW6-F1
#
_entry.id   AF-A0A1I3DZW6-F1
#
_cell.length_a   1.000
_cell.length_b   1.000
_cell.length_c   1.000
_cell.angle_alpha   90.00
_cell.angle_beta   90.00
_cell.angle_gamma   90.00
#
_symmetry.space_group_name_H-M   'P 1'
#
loop_
_entity.id
_entity.type
_entity.pdbx_description
1 polymer ?
#
loop_
_entity_poly.entity_id
_entity_poly.type
_entity_poly.pdbx_seq_one_letter_code
_entity_poly.pdbx_strand_id
1 'polypeptide(L)'
;MKKGSGEMYATGNKKMLNMLILDILKDYSDENHRLTQQEIIQLLDKIYGMTCDRRSVKANIESLKELGYDIATNRGCYLMERDFEDAELRLLIDSVLCSRGLSKNQAKRLIEKLVKFGNRYFQPKVKHIAKLSEMRHSDNTRVMQNIDMLNDAIEHETKVQFTYNRYNTSFRLVPKRKKPYIVSPYQMVVCNGWYYLICNTENHDNISHYRIDKMAAMQILDKPIKAKREIADFAIGGYNLPKHMAEHIYMFGGDSIEVKFLTEKSMMDQLVDWFGKAFSVKSVGPDEILVTVKCNENAIRYWALQYVEYVDIVEPVWLKTDIENILKKKLGIP
;
A
#
# COMPACT_ATOMS: atom_id res chain seq x y z
N MET A 1 24.24 -25.20 3.74
CA MET A 1 23.37 -26.37 3.95
C MET A 1 22.04 -25.90 4.54
N LYS A 2 21.01 -25.69 3.72
CA LYS A 2 19.63 -25.49 4.19
C LYS A 2 18.91 -26.83 4.05
N LYS A 3 18.42 -27.40 5.16
CA LYS A 3 17.40 -28.45 5.13
C LYS A 3 16.14 -27.82 4.52
N GLY A 4 15.81 -28.24 3.31
CA GLY A 4 14.56 -27.87 2.65
C GLY A 4 13.38 -28.36 3.48
N SER A 5 12.32 -27.57 3.51
CA SER A 5 10.98 -28.00 3.90
C SER A 5 10.63 -29.24 3.11
N GLY A 6 10.65 -30.39 3.77
CA GLY A 6 10.31 -31.69 3.19
C GLY A 6 8.82 -31.76 2.92
N GLU A 7 8.40 -31.28 1.75
CA GLU A 7 7.29 -31.89 1.04
C GLU A 7 7.87 -33.09 0.30
N MET A 8 7.68 -34.27 0.88
CA MET A 8 8.08 -35.52 0.28
C MET A 8 7.12 -35.79 -0.88
N TYR A 9 7.47 -35.37 -2.10
CA TYR A 9 6.76 -35.74 -3.32
C TYR A 9 6.97 -37.23 -3.57
N ALA A 10 6.19 -38.06 -2.88
CA ALA A 10 6.18 -39.49 -3.07
C ALA A 10 5.47 -39.84 -4.40
N THR A 11 6.28 -40.31 -5.34
CA THR A 11 6.06 -41.33 -6.38
C THR A 11 6.54 -40.84 -7.75
N GLY A 12 7.44 -41.62 -8.36
CA GLY A 12 7.93 -41.46 -9.73
C GLY A 12 6.86 -41.69 -10.79
N ASN A 13 5.72 -40.99 -10.66
CA ASN A 13 4.65 -41.02 -11.63
C ASN A 13 5.04 -40.11 -12.79
N LYS A 14 5.43 -40.71 -13.92
CA LYS A 14 5.78 -40.00 -15.16
C LYS A 14 4.69 -39.03 -15.64
N LYS A 15 3.44 -39.17 -15.17
CA LYS A 15 2.35 -38.24 -15.47
C LYS A 15 2.56 -36.82 -14.92
N MET A 16 3.43 -36.65 -13.91
CA MET A 16 3.73 -35.33 -13.32
C MET A 16 4.98 -34.66 -13.93
N LEU A 17 5.62 -35.31 -14.92
CA LEU A 17 6.92 -34.86 -15.44
C LEU A 17 6.89 -33.43 -15.99
N ASN A 18 5.79 -33.03 -16.62
CA ASN A 18 5.57 -31.65 -17.10
C ASN A 18 5.62 -30.63 -15.94
N MET A 19 4.91 -30.88 -14.83
CA MET A 19 4.88 -29.98 -13.68
C MET A 19 6.25 -29.90 -13.00
N LEU A 20 6.96 -31.03 -12.88
CA LEU A 20 8.31 -31.04 -12.30
C LEU A 20 9.32 -30.26 -13.16
N ILE A 21 9.21 -30.36 -14.50
CA ILE A 21 10.02 -29.56 -15.43
C ILE A 21 9.66 -28.08 -15.29
N LEU A 22 8.37 -27.75 -15.21
CA LEU A 22 7.92 -26.38 -15.02
C LEU A 22 8.49 -25.78 -13.72
N ASP A 23 8.43 -26.51 -12.61
CA ASP A 23 8.97 -26.07 -11.33
C ASP A 23 10.49 -25.83 -11.39
N ILE A 24 11.22 -26.71 -12.11
CA ILE A 24 12.65 -26.50 -12.38
C ILE A 24 12.87 -25.21 -13.18
N LEU A 25 12.13 -25.00 -14.28
CA LEU A 25 12.28 -23.79 -15.08
C LEU A 25 11.94 -22.54 -14.26
N LYS A 26 10.91 -22.59 -13.41
CA LYS A 26 10.52 -21.50 -12.50
C LYS A 26 11.63 -21.14 -11.50
N ASP A 27 12.30 -22.11 -10.87
CA ASP A 27 13.28 -21.80 -9.82
C ASP A 27 14.74 -21.72 -10.31
N TYR A 28 15.10 -22.44 -11.38
CA TYR A 28 16.48 -22.63 -11.82
C TYR A 28 16.81 -21.99 -13.16
N SER A 29 15.87 -21.28 -13.79
CA SER A 29 16.13 -20.61 -15.06
C SER A 29 15.68 -19.16 -15.10
N ASP A 30 16.40 -18.38 -15.91
CA ASP A 30 16.04 -17.05 -16.41
C ASP A 30 16.84 -16.79 -17.70
N GLU A 31 16.68 -15.60 -18.28
CA GLU A 31 17.37 -15.19 -19.52
C GLU A 31 18.91 -15.37 -19.47
N ASN A 32 19.50 -15.21 -18.29
CA ASN A 32 20.94 -15.29 -18.02
C ASN A 32 21.37 -16.68 -17.52
N HIS A 33 20.42 -17.51 -17.07
CA HIS A 33 20.64 -18.85 -16.52
C HIS A 33 19.81 -19.89 -17.28
N ARG A 34 20.11 -20.09 -18.56
CA ARG A 34 19.40 -21.06 -19.41
C ARG A 34 19.83 -22.49 -19.07
N LEU A 35 18.88 -23.43 -19.08
CA LEU A 35 19.14 -24.84 -18.79
C LEU A 35 19.15 -25.69 -20.05
N THR A 36 20.19 -26.47 -20.28
CA THR A 36 20.17 -27.54 -21.27
C THR A 36 19.21 -28.66 -20.84
N GLN A 37 18.72 -29.45 -21.79
CA GLN A 37 17.91 -30.63 -21.47
C GLN A 37 18.64 -31.61 -20.54
N GLN A 38 19.98 -31.69 -20.64
CA GLN A 38 20.77 -32.54 -19.76
C GLN A 38 20.76 -32.03 -18.31
N GLU A 39 20.86 -30.71 -18.12
CA GLU A 39 20.78 -30.10 -16.78
C GLU A 39 19.38 -30.26 -16.19
N ILE A 40 18.32 -30.15 -17.01
CA ILE A 40 16.94 -30.44 -16.55
C ILE A 40 16.83 -31.88 -16.05
N ILE A 41 17.36 -32.87 -16.79
CA ILE A 41 17.36 -34.29 -16.36
C ILE A 41 18.11 -34.45 -15.03
N GLN A 42 19.27 -33.81 -14.89
CA GLN A 42 20.04 -33.87 -13.65
C GLN A 42 19.31 -33.22 -12.46
N LEU A 43 18.60 -32.11 -12.69
CA LEU A 43 17.80 -31.45 -11.66
C LEU A 43 16.55 -32.27 -11.28
N LEU A 44 15.90 -32.91 -12.25
CA LEU A 44 14.77 -33.82 -12.00
C LEU A 44 15.15 -34.98 -11.10
N ASP A 45 16.27 -35.63 -11.39
CA ASP A 45 16.78 -36.74 -10.57
C ASP A 45 17.22 -36.25 -9.19
N LYS A 46 17.98 -35.15 -9.14
CA LYS A 46 18.52 -34.62 -7.88
C LYS A 46 17.46 -34.10 -6.91
N ILE A 47 16.43 -33.43 -7.41
CA ILE A 47 15.42 -32.77 -6.57
C ILE A 47 14.25 -33.71 -6.27
N TYR A 48 13.83 -34.50 -7.26
CA TYR A 48 12.60 -35.30 -7.20
C TYR A 48 12.83 -36.81 -7.32
N GLY A 49 14.06 -37.28 -7.55
CA GLY A 49 14.32 -38.69 -7.86
C GLY A 49 13.69 -39.16 -9.17
N MET A 50 13.43 -38.23 -10.11
CA MET A 50 12.71 -38.50 -11.35
C MET A 50 13.69 -38.71 -12.51
N THR A 51 13.73 -39.93 -13.05
CA THR A 51 14.55 -40.26 -14.21
C THR A 51 13.75 -40.22 -15.51
N CYS A 52 14.32 -39.59 -16.53
CA CYS A 52 13.74 -39.54 -17.87
C CYS A 52 14.82 -39.34 -18.93
N ASP A 53 14.45 -39.55 -20.20
CA ASP A 53 15.34 -39.29 -21.33
C ASP A 53 15.13 -37.88 -21.92
N ARG A 54 16.05 -37.44 -22.79
CA ARG A 54 15.97 -36.13 -23.46
C ARG A 54 14.72 -35.97 -24.33
N ARG A 55 14.21 -37.05 -24.93
CA ARG A 55 12.98 -37.00 -25.75
C ARG A 55 11.77 -36.68 -24.88
N SER A 56 11.72 -37.25 -23.68
CA SER A 56 10.69 -37.00 -22.67
C SER A 56 10.72 -35.55 -22.22
N VAL A 57 11.90 -34.98 -21.93
CA VAL A 57 12.03 -33.56 -21.58
C VAL A 57 11.54 -32.67 -22.73
N LYS A 58 11.99 -32.94 -23.96
CA LYS A 58 11.55 -32.17 -25.14
C LYS A 58 10.03 -32.21 -25.30
N ALA A 59 9.43 -33.39 -25.25
CA ALA A 59 7.98 -33.56 -25.40
C ALA A 59 7.20 -32.81 -24.32
N ASN A 60 7.63 -32.88 -23.05
CA ASN A 60 6.94 -32.18 -21.96
C ASN A 60 7.13 -30.66 -22.04
N ILE A 61 8.27 -30.16 -22.51
CA ILE A 61 8.46 -28.71 -22.76
C ILE A 61 7.48 -28.23 -23.85
N GLU A 62 7.31 -28.99 -24.93
CA GLU A 62 6.33 -28.62 -25.96
C GLU A 62 4.89 -28.67 -25.41
N SER A 63 4.54 -29.66 -24.58
CA SER A 63 3.24 -29.68 -23.90
C SER A 63 3.03 -28.49 -22.96
N LEU A 64 4.08 -28.02 -22.28
CA LEU A 64 4.01 -26.81 -21.44
C LEU A 64 3.78 -25.55 -22.30
N LYS A 65 4.42 -25.45 -23.46
CA LYS A 65 4.16 -24.36 -24.41
C LYS A 65 2.73 -24.40 -24.94
N GLU A 66 2.21 -25.58 -25.27
CA GLU A 66 0.81 -25.78 -25.69
C GLU A 66 -0.19 -25.36 -24.59
N LEU A 67 0.19 -25.53 -23.32
CA LEU A 67 -0.57 -25.04 -22.17
C LEU A 67 -0.49 -23.52 -21.95
N GLY A 68 0.36 -22.81 -22.71
CA GLY A 68 0.50 -21.36 -22.66
C GLY A 68 1.71 -20.85 -21.87
N TYR A 69 2.63 -21.72 -21.44
CA TYR A 69 3.87 -21.25 -20.82
C TYR A 69 4.86 -20.77 -21.88
N ASP A 70 5.31 -19.53 -21.76
CA ASP A 70 6.31 -18.97 -22.67
C ASP A 70 7.72 -19.47 -22.32
N ILE A 71 8.16 -20.54 -23.00
CA ILE A 71 9.44 -21.20 -22.76
C ILE A 71 10.33 -21.02 -23.99
N ALA A 72 11.41 -20.26 -23.85
CA ALA A 72 12.43 -20.19 -24.88
C ALA A 72 13.26 -21.48 -24.91
N THR A 73 13.56 -21.98 -26.10
CA THR A 73 14.35 -23.21 -26.31
C THR A 73 15.60 -22.99 -27.17
N ASN A 74 15.97 -21.74 -27.45
CA ASN A 74 17.16 -21.38 -28.22
C ASN A 74 18.41 -21.35 -27.32
N ARG A 75 19.40 -22.21 -27.61
CA ARG A 75 20.66 -22.31 -26.83
C ARG A 75 20.45 -22.63 -25.34
N GLY A 76 19.41 -23.40 -25.04
CA GLY A 76 18.97 -23.71 -23.67
C GLY A 76 17.48 -23.44 -23.50
N CYS A 77 16.94 -23.89 -22.37
CA CYS A 77 15.55 -23.78 -21.99
C CYS A 77 15.44 -22.84 -20.80
N TYR A 78 14.54 -21.86 -20.86
CA TYR A 78 14.16 -21.04 -19.71
C TYR A 78 12.73 -20.54 -19.86
N LEU A 79 12.10 -20.24 -18.73
CA LEU A 79 10.79 -19.60 -18.70
C LEU A 79 10.97 -18.09 -18.94
N MET A 80 10.42 -17.58 -20.05
CA MET A 80 10.56 -16.17 -20.45
C MET A 80 9.66 -15.26 -19.63
N GLU A 81 8.38 -15.60 -19.55
CA GLU A 81 7.39 -14.81 -18.83
C GLU A 81 7.11 -15.44 -17.46
N ARG A 82 7.13 -14.60 -16.43
CA ARG A 82 6.83 -14.98 -15.05
C ARG A 82 5.62 -14.20 -14.55
N ASP A 83 4.99 -14.70 -13.49
CA ASP A 83 3.87 -13.98 -12.84
C ASP A 83 4.30 -12.58 -12.33
N PHE A 84 5.58 -12.46 -11.95
CA PHE A 84 6.22 -11.19 -11.60
C PHE A 84 7.69 -11.18 -12.03
N GLU A 85 8.11 -10.07 -12.61
CA GLU A 85 9.51 -9.77 -12.84
C GLU A 85 10.24 -9.39 -11.55
N ASP A 86 11.57 -9.55 -11.54
CA ASP A 86 12.41 -9.23 -10.37
C ASP A 86 12.20 -7.77 -9.89
N ALA A 87 12.00 -6.83 -10.81
CA ALA A 87 11.74 -5.43 -10.50
C ALA A 87 10.36 -5.20 -9.86
N GLU A 88 9.34 -5.93 -10.32
CA GLU A 88 7.98 -5.85 -9.78
C GLU A 88 7.94 -6.45 -8.36
N LEU A 89 8.57 -7.60 -8.15
CA LEU A 89 8.71 -8.19 -6.82
C LEU A 89 9.45 -7.25 -5.87
N ARG A 90 10.50 -6.58 -6.35
CA ARG A 90 11.22 -5.58 -5.56
C ARG A 90 10.30 -4.42 -5.16
N LEU A 91 9.55 -3.86 -6.11
CA LEU A 91 8.60 -2.78 -5.84
C LEU A 91 7.53 -3.19 -4.81
N LEU A 92 6.98 -4.40 -4.93
CA LEU A 92 6.00 -4.93 -4.00
C LEU A 92 6.58 -5.14 -2.60
N ILE A 93 7.81 -5.64 -2.49
CA ILE A 93 8.52 -5.79 -1.21
C ILE A 93 8.73 -4.42 -0.55
N ASP A 94 9.19 -3.42 -1.32
CA ASP A 94 9.41 -2.06 -0.82
C ASP A 94 8.07 -1.42 -0.37
N SER A 95 6.98 -1.69 -1.09
CA SER A 95 5.62 -1.23 -0.71
C SER A 95 5.15 -1.83 0.62
N VAL A 96 5.44 -3.11 0.87
CA VAL A 96 5.14 -3.76 2.17
C VAL A 96 5.98 -3.15 3.29
N LEU A 97 7.26 -2.86 3.05
CA LEU A 97 8.13 -2.21 4.05
C LEU A 97 7.68 -0.79 4.39
N CYS A 98 7.25 -0.03 3.39
CA CYS A 98 6.73 1.33 3.58
C CYS A 98 5.32 1.36 4.20
N SER A 99 4.64 0.21 4.33
CA SER A 99 3.33 0.11 4.96
C SER A 99 3.43 0.14 6.49
N ARG A 100 3.31 1.34 7.05
CA ARG A 100 3.43 1.61 8.49
C ARG A 100 2.32 0.96 9.32
N GLY A 101 1.16 0.71 8.69
CA GLY A 101 -0.01 0.08 9.31
C GLY A 101 0.18 -1.40 9.65
N LEU A 102 1.13 -2.09 9.02
CA LEU A 102 1.35 -3.52 9.27
C LEU A 102 2.17 -3.74 10.53
N SER A 103 1.93 -4.85 11.22
CA SER A 103 2.85 -5.34 12.26
C SER A 103 4.09 -5.99 11.65
N LYS A 104 5.20 -6.01 12.41
CA LYS A 104 6.48 -6.64 11.99
C LYS A 104 6.29 -8.07 11.47
N ASN A 105 5.51 -8.87 12.18
CA ASN A 105 5.25 -10.26 11.80
C ASN A 105 4.43 -10.38 10.51
N GLN A 106 3.44 -9.49 10.30
CA GLN A 106 2.66 -9.47 9.06
C GLN A 106 3.52 -9.06 7.86
N ALA A 107 4.31 -7.99 8.00
CA ALA A 107 5.21 -7.51 6.96
C ALA A 107 6.23 -8.58 6.58
N LYS A 108 6.93 -9.17 7.57
CA LYS A 108 7.88 -10.27 7.36
C LYS A 108 7.24 -11.44 6.60
N ARG A 109 6.05 -11.89 7.04
CA ARG A 109 5.34 -13.00 6.40
C ARG A 109 4.97 -12.69 4.95
N LEU A 110 4.56 -11.47 4.64
CA LEU A 110 4.26 -11.06 3.26
C LEU A 110 5.51 -11.01 2.39
N ILE A 111 6.59 -10.42 2.88
CA ILE A 111 7.88 -10.36 2.17
C ILE A 111 8.37 -11.79 1.89
N GLU A 112 8.31 -12.70 2.86
CA GLU A 112 8.66 -14.11 2.66
C GLU A 112 7.81 -14.80 1.59
N LYS A 113 6.53 -14.43 1.43
CA LYS A 113 5.69 -14.93 0.33
C LYS A 113 6.10 -14.34 -1.02
N LEU A 114 6.31 -13.02 -1.10
CA LEU A 114 6.73 -12.35 -2.33
C LEU A 114 8.07 -12.87 -2.84
N VAL A 115 9.03 -13.12 -1.94
CA VAL A 115 10.33 -13.69 -2.31
C VAL A 115 10.22 -15.07 -2.95
N LYS A 116 9.17 -15.85 -2.67
CA LYS A 116 8.96 -17.18 -3.27
C LYS A 116 8.42 -17.14 -4.70
N PHE A 117 7.89 -15.99 -5.16
CA PHE A 117 7.50 -15.83 -6.56
C PHE A 117 8.71 -15.57 -7.48
N GLY A 118 9.81 -15.07 -6.91
CA GLY A 118 11.10 -14.99 -7.59
C GLY A 118 11.76 -16.35 -7.72
N ASN A 119 12.79 -16.44 -8.58
CA ASN A 119 13.62 -17.63 -8.69
C ASN A 119 14.73 -17.63 -7.62
N ARG A 120 15.55 -18.67 -7.61
CA ARG A 120 16.69 -18.78 -6.69
C ARG A 120 17.75 -17.67 -6.84
N TYR A 121 17.82 -17.02 -8.00
CA TYR A 121 18.74 -15.92 -8.29
C TYR A 121 18.22 -14.57 -7.79
N PHE A 122 16.89 -14.45 -7.59
CA PHE A 122 16.26 -13.30 -6.96
C PHE A 122 16.55 -13.21 -5.45
N GLN A 123 16.43 -14.33 -4.72
CA GLN A 123 16.54 -14.32 -3.25
C GLN A 123 17.82 -13.65 -2.72
N PRO A 124 19.03 -13.87 -3.27
CA PRO A 124 20.24 -13.15 -2.86
C PRO A 124 20.13 -11.63 -3.00
N LYS A 125 19.45 -11.13 -4.05
CA LYS A 125 19.29 -9.70 -4.34
C LYS A 125 18.49 -8.97 -3.26
N VAL A 126 17.61 -9.66 -2.53
CA VAL A 126 16.69 -9.06 -1.54
C VAL A 126 17.03 -9.39 -0.08
N LYS A 127 18.12 -10.13 0.19
CA LYS A 127 18.52 -10.49 1.57
C LYS A 127 18.77 -9.30 2.49
N HIS A 128 19.32 -8.21 1.96
CA HIS A 128 19.60 -7.01 2.73
C HIS A 128 18.32 -6.28 3.14
N ILE A 129 17.26 -6.41 2.35
CA ILE A 129 15.96 -5.74 2.52
C ILE A 129 15.12 -6.42 3.59
N ALA A 130 15.15 -7.75 3.68
CA ALA A 130 14.42 -8.50 4.71
C ALA A 130 14.80 -8.06 6.15
N LYS A 131 16.00 -7.52 6.34
CA LYS A 131 16.45 -6.94 7.62
C LYS A 131 15.85 -5.56 7.93
N LEU A 132 15.27 -4.87 6.94
CA LEU A 132 14.58 -3.58 7.14
C LEU A 132 13.18 -3.74 7.75
N SER A 133 12.66 -4.98 7.86
CA SER A 133 11.40 -5.28 8.56
C SER A 133 11.42 -4.96 10.07
N GLU A 134 12.53 -4.44 10.59
CA GLU A 134 12.64 -3.89 11.95
C GLU A 134 12.21 -2.42 12.05
N MET A 135 11.81 -1.81 10.94
CA MET A 135 11.27 -0.45 10.92
C MET A 135 9.92 -0.34 11.67
N ARG A 136 9.51 0.91 11.93
CA ARG A 136 8.32 1.26 12.74
C ARG A 136 7.05 0.64 12.15
N HIS A 137 6.52 -0.36 12.85
CA HIS A 137 5.32 -1.10 12.48
C HIS A 137 4.24 -0.93 13.56
N SER A 138 2.97 -1.10 13.18
CA SER A 138 1.85 -1.03 14.13
C SER A 138 1.88 -2.20 15.11
N ASP A 139 1.46 -1.96 16.36
CA ASP A 139 1.26 -3.01 17.36
C ASP A 139 0.00 -3.85 17.09
N ASN A 140 -0.89 -3.38 16.21
CA ASN A 140 -2.11 -4.09 15.89
C ASN A 140 -1.83 -5.26 14.95
N THR A 141 -2.01 -6.48 15.45
CA THR A 141 -1.80 -7.72 14.68
C THR A 141 -3.00 -8.13 13.85
N ARG A 142 -4.12 -7.40 13.93
CA ARG A 142 -5.38 -7.71 13.23
C ARG A 142 -5.66 -6.84 12.00
N VAL A 143 -4.73 -5.97 11.60
CA VAL A 143 -4.95 -5.06 10.46
C VAL A 143 -5.40 -5.78 9.19
N MET A 144 -4.78 -6.91 8.83
CA MET A 144 -5.22 -7.68 7.66
C MET A 144 -6.63 -8.24 7.78
N GLN A 145 -7.03 -8.71 8.96
CA GLN A 145 -8.39 -9.18 9.21
C GLN A 145 -9.38 -8.02 9.13
N ASN A 146 -9.02 -6.86 9.68
CA ASN A 146 -9.85 -5.66 9.60
C ASN A 146 -10.02 -5.19 8.13
N ILE A 147 -8.96 -5.24 7.31
CA ILE A 147 -9.05 -4.90 5.88
C ILE A 147 -10.03 -5.83 5.18
N ASP A 148 -9.93 -7.14 5.42
CA ASP A 148 -10.80 -8.16 4.84
C ASP A 148 -12.27 -7.93 5.24
N MET A 149 -12.55 -7.77 6.54
CA MET A 149 -13.89 -7.48 7.04
C MET A 149 -14.46 -6.15 6.51
N LEU A 150 -13.62 -5.14 6.30
CA LEU A 150 -14.05 -3.87 5.72
C LEU A 150 -14.35 -3.99 4.22
N ASN A 151 -13.59 -4.81 3.47
CA ASN A 151 -13.93 -5.11 2.08
C ASN A 151 -15.32 -5.74 2.00
N ASP A 152 -15.58 -6.77 2.80
CA ASP A 152 -16.88 -7.44 2.83
C ASP A 152 -18.01 -6.46 3.20
N ALA A 153 -17.79 -5.62 4.23
CA ALA A 153 -18.80 -4.68 4.67
C ALA A 153 -19.10 -3.57 3.63
N ILE A 154 -18.07 -3.12 2.90
CA ILE A 154 -18.23 -2.14 1.81
C ILE A 154 -18.99 -2.76 0.64
N GLU A 155 -18.62 -3.98 0.22
CA GLU A 155 -19.25 -4.70 -0.89
C GLU A 155 -20.74 -4.96 -0.61
N HIS A 156 -21.06 -5.39 0.61
CA HIS A 156 -22.44 -5.70 1.00
C HIS A 156 -23.21 -4.50 1.55
N GLU A 157 -22.63 -3.29 1.51
CA GLU A 157 -23.24 -2.06 2.02
C GLU A 157 -23.79 -2.18 3.45
N THR A 158 -23.00 -2.83 4.34
CA THR A 158 -23.35 -3.05 5.75
C THR A 158 -22.51 -2.20 6.71
N LYS A 159 -23.13 -1.80 7.83
CA LYS A 159 -22.43 -1.06 8.89
C LYS A 159 -21.39 -1.92 9.58
N VAL A 160 -20.35 -1.28 10.11
CA VAL A 160 -19.36 -1.93 10.96
C VAL A 160 -19.29 -1.27 12.33
N GLN A 161 -18.96 -2.08 13.33
CA GLN A 161 -18.67 -1.65 14.68
C GLN A 161 -17.20 -1.92 15.03
N PHE A 162 -16.52 -1.00 15.70
CA PHE A 162 -15.16 -1.23 16.21
C PHE A 162 -14.83 -0.39 17.46
N THR A 163 -13.84 -0.82 18.22
CA THR A 163 -13.18 0.00 19.24
C THR A 163 -12.02 0.76 18.60
N TYR A 164 -12.01 2.10 18.73
CA TYR A 164 -10.93 2.93 18.19
C TYR A 164 -9.91 3.26 19.28
N ASN A 165 -8.65 2.91 19.04
CA ASN A 165 -7.57 3.05 20.01
C ASN A 165 -6.71 4.30 19.76
N ARG A 166 -6.01 4.73 20.82
CA ARG A 166 -4.95 5.74 20.78
C ARG A 166 -3.77 5.24 21.60
N TYR A 167 -2.58 5.76 21.30
CA TYR A 167 -1.43 5.55 22.17
C TYR A 167 -1.57 6.41 23.43
N ASN A 168 -1.24 5.82 24.58
CA ASN A 168 -0.99 6.53 25.83
C ASN A 168 0.51 6.89 25.96
N THR A 169 0.88 7.58 27.04
CA THR A 169 2.27 7.99 27.33
C THR A 169 3.21 6.81 27.61
N SER A 170 2.67 5.60 27.80
CA SER A 170 3.45 4.36 27.93
C SER A 170 3.54 3.57 26.63
N PHE A 171 3.24 4.18 25.48
CA PHE A 171 3.26 3.56 24.15
C PHE A 171 2.36 2.32 24.01
N ARG A 172 1.25 2.27 24.76
CA ARG A 172 0.25 1.20 24.60
C ARG A 172 -1.01 1.72 23.92
N LEU A 173 -1.57 0.89 23.04
CA LEU A 173 -2.89 1.11 22.47
C LEU A 173 -3.95 0.94 23.56
N VAL A 174 -4.71 2.00 23.80
CA VAL A 174 -5.84 2.02 24.72
C VAL A 174 -7.09 2.59 24.02
N PRO A 175 -8.30 2.13 24.37
CA PRO A 175 -9.53 2.67 23.79
C PRO A 175 -9.63 4.19 23.96
N LYS A 176 -9.91 4.91 22.87
CA LYS A 176 -10.12 6.37 22.89
C LYS A 176 -11.36 6.74 23.71
N ARG A 177 -12.36 5.86 23.73
CA ARG A 177 -13.60 5.98 24.51
C ARG A 177 -14.15 4.60 24.85
N LYS A 178 -15.07 4.53 25.82
CA LYS A 178 -15.71 3.27 26.26
C LYS A 178 -16.68 2.69 25.21
N LYS A 179 -17.48 3.55 24.56
CA LYS A 179 -18.49 3.11 23.58
C LYS A 179 -17.83 2.81 22.22
N PRO A 180 -18.16 1.68 21.57
CA PRO A 180 -17.65 1.40 20.23
C PRO A 180 -18.14 2.45 19.22
N TYR A 181 -17.45 2.54 18.09
CA TYR A 181 -17.84 3.31 16.93
C TYR A 181 -18.71 2.43 16.06
N ILE A 182 -19.84 2.96 15.60
CA ILE A 182 -20.69 2.35 14.57
C ILE A 182 -20.64 3.29 13.38
N VAL A 183 -20.25 2.77 12.22
CA VAL A 183 -20.02 3.58 11.02
C VAL A 183 -20.60 2.91 9.78
N SER A 184 -20.88 3.75 8.79
CA SER A 184 -21.18 3.35 7.41
C SER A 184 -19.89 3.40 6.60
N PRO A 185 -19.22 2.26 6.33
CA PRO A 185 -17.99 2.25 5.54
C PRO A 185 -18.29 2.50 4.06
N TYR A 186 -17.40 3.23 3.37
CA TYR A 186 -17.57 3.54 1.95
C TYR A 186 -16.38 3.16 1.10
N GLN A 187 -15.17 3.38 1.61
CA GLN A 187 -13.94 3.10 0.87
C GLN A 187 -12.74 3.00 1.81
N MET A 188 -11.74 2.22 1.42
CA MET A 188 -10.42 2.25 2.03
C MET A 188 -9.41 2.94 1.12
N VAL A 189 -8.50 3.70 1.71
CA VAL A 189 -7.39 4.36 1.01
C VAL A 189 -6.09 4.24 1.78
N VAL A 190 -4.97 4.37 1.07
CA VAL A 190 -3.64 4.51 1.67
C VAL A 190 -3.18 5.96 1.53
N CYS A 191 -2.77 6.55 2.64
CA CYS A 191 -2.18 7.89 2.68
C CYS A 191 -1.00 7.89 3.66
N ASN A 192 0.15 8.41 3.23
CA ASN A 192 1.37 8.51 4.05
C ASN A 192 1.79 7.18 4.73
N GLY A 193 1.62 6.06 4.01
CA GLY A 193 1.95 4.72 4.47
C GLY A 193 0.93 4.09 5.45
N TRP A 194 -0.22 4.73 5.68
CA TRP A 194 -1.28 4.21 6.56
C TRP A 194 -2.55 3.93 5.78
N TYR A 195 -3.23 2.85 6.16
CA TYR A 195 -4.59 2.56 5.72
C TYR A 195 -5.62 3.39 6.51
N TYR A 196 -6.51 4.05 5.78
CA TYR A 196 -7.64 4.79 6.32
C TYR A 196 -8.94 4.22 5.77
N LEU A 197 -9.93 4.11 6.64
CA LEU A 197 -11.33 3.93 6.28
C LEU A 197 -11.98 5.29 6.10
N ILE A 198 -12.57 5.52 4.94
CA ILE A 198 -13.51 6.60 4.63
C ILE A 198 -14.91 6.09 4.96
N CYS A 199 -15.59 6.77 5.88
CA CYS A 199 -16.90 6.34 6.39
C CYS A 199 -17.73 7.53 6.88
N ASN A 200 -18.97 7.29 7.26
CA ASN A 200 -19.78 8.23 8.02
C ASN A 200 -20.14 7.65 9.39
N THR A 201 -20.25 8.50 10.42
CA THR A 201 -20.71 8.11 11.75
C THR A 201 -22.16 8.52 11.96
N GLU A 202 -22.92 7.79 12.79
CA GLU A 202 -24.37 8.04 12.93
C GLU A 202 -24.73 9.49 13.31
N ASN A 203 -23.91 10.14 14.15
CA ASN A 203 -24.19 11.47 14.68
C ASN A 203 -23.68 12.63 13.79
N HIS A 204 -23.11 12.34 12.62
CA HIS A 204 -22.59 13.36 11.72
C HIS A 204 -23.12 13.11 10.30
N ASP A 205 -23.17 14.15 9.49
CA ASP A 205 -23.58 14.18 8.09
C ASP A 205 -22.39 14.25 7.12
N ASN A 206 -21.17 14.40 7.65
CA ASN A 206 -19.94 14.48 6.89
C ASN A 206 -19.12 13.18 6.90
N ILE A 207 -18.12 13.13 6.03
CA ILE A 207 -17.14 12.05 5.96
C ILE A 207 -16.21 12.10 7.19
N SER A 208 -15.88 10.92 7.70
CA SER A 208 -14.89 10.68 8.74
C SER A 208 -13.82 9.71 8.26
N HIS A 209 -12.59 9.95 8.69
CA HIS A 209 -11.43 9.11 8.39
C HIS A 209 -10.93 8.39 9.63
N TYR A 210 -10.82 7.07 9.58
CA TYR A 210 -10.27 6.28 10.67
C TYR A 210 -9.11 5.42 10.19
N ARG A 211 -7.95 5.60 10.82
CA ARG A 211 -6.82 4.69 10.62
C ARG A 211 -7.17 3.26 11.02
N ILE A 212 -7.00 2.32 10.08
CA ILE A 212 -7.37 0.91 10.28
C ILE A 212 -6.47 0.22 11.30
N ASP A 213 -5.20 0.66 11.41
CA ASP A 213 -4.26 0.14 12.41
C ASP A 213 -4.67 0.46 13.86
N LYS A 214 -5.58 1.42 14.07
CA LYS A 214 -6.13 1.77 15.38
C LYS A 214 -7.47 1.09 15.69
N MET A 215 -7.99 0.26 14.78
CA MET A 215 -9.26 -0.45 14.97
C MET A 215 -9.05 -1.81 15.65
N ALA A 216 -9.78 -2.05 16.74
CA ALA A 216 -9.80 -3.33 17.44
C ALA A 216 -11.25 -3.81 17.64
N ALA A 217 -11.42 -5.12 17.88
CA ALA A 217 -12.72 -5.75 18.10
C ALA A 217 -13.76 -5.35 17.03
N MET A 218 -13.35 -5.42 15.76
CA MET A 218 -14.23 -5.12 14.63
C MET A 218 -15.30 -6.19 14.46
N GLN A 219 -16.51 -5.77 14.09
CA GLN A 219 -17.66 -6.63 13.79
C GLN A 219 -18.45 -6.02 12.64
N ILE A 220 -18.91 -6.84 11.70
CA ILE A 220 -19.90 -6.46 10.70
C ILE A 220 -21.27 -6.52 11.37
N LEU A 221 -22.12 -5.52 11.13
CA LEU A 221 -23.47 -5.45 11.65
C LEU A 221 -24.46 -5.75 10.53
N ASP A 222 -25.51 -6.49 10.84
CA ASP A 222 -26.66 -6.69 9.95
C ASP A 222 -27.57 -5.44 9.95
N LYS A 223 -26.99 -4.32 9.47
CA LYS A 223 -27.66 -3.03 9.32
C LYS A 223 -27.13 -2.35 8.05
N PRO A 224 -27.99 -1.79 7.20
CA PRO A 224 -27.55 -1.10 6.00
C PRO A 224 -26.76 0.15 6.34
N ILE A 225 -25.79 0.52 5.49
CA ILE A 225 -25.12 1.81 5.54
C ILE A 225 -26.08 2.97 5.28
N LYS A 226 -25.72 4.18 5.71
CA LYS A 226 -26.37 5.41 5.21
C LYS A 226 -26.03 5.58 3.73
N ALA A 227 -27.04 5.81 2.90
CA ALA A 227 -26.84 5.96 1.46
C ALA A 227 -25.94 7.17 1.18
N LYS A 228 -25.06 7.07 0.18
CA LYS A 228 -24.09 8.13 -0.12
C LYS A 228 -24.75 9.49 -0.36
N ARG A 229 -25.91 9.52 -1.02
CA ARG A 229 -26.70 10.75 -1.26
C ARG A 229 -27.12 11.51 0.01
N GLU A 230 -27.11 10.86 1.16
CA GLU A 230 -27.47 11.46 2.46
C GLU A 230 -26.26 12.09 3.16
N ILE A 231 -25.05 11.95 2.59
CA ILE A 231 -23.81 12.49 3.14
C ILE A 231 -23.46 13.76 2.38
N ALA A 232 -23.24 14.86 3.11
CA ALA A 232 -23.05 16.19 2.51
C ALA A 232 -21.90 16.21 1.48
N ASP A 233 -20.77 15.58 1.81
CA ASP A 233 -19.58 15.48 0.96
C ASP A 233 -19.81 14.68 -0.35
N PHE A 234 -20.77 13.77 -0.35
CA PHE A 234 -21.10 12.95 -1.52
C PHE A 234 -22.24 13.54 -2.35
N ALA A 235 -23.17 14.26 -1.72
CA ALA A 235 -24.34 14.85 -2.36
C ALA A 235 -23.98 16.04 -3.28
N ILE A 236 -22.93 16.80 -2.94
CA ILE A 236 -22.55 18.02 -3.67
C ILE A 236 -21.50 17.67 -4.75
N GLY A 237 -21.90 17.74 -6.02
CA GLY A 237 -20.98 17.70 -7.17
C GLY A 237 -20.40 16.32 -7.53
N GLY A 238 -20.87 15.25 -6.89
CA GLY A 238 -20.39 13.88 -7.09
C GLY A 238 -19.08 13.62 -6.35
N TYR A 239 -19.05 12.56 -5.54
CA TYR A 239 -17.82 12.18 -4.84
C TYR A 239 -16.70 11.83 -5.82
N ASN A 240 -15.60 12.55 -5.73
CA ASN A 240 -14.39 12.25 -6.48
C ASN A 240 -13.25 11.96 -5.51
N LEU A 241 -12.84 10.70 -5.42
CA LEU A 241 -11.81 10.27 -4.49
C LEU A 241 -10.45 10.97 -4.72
N PRO A 242 -9.92 11.06 -5.96
CA PRO A 242 -8.69 11.82 -6.21
C PRO A 242 -8.73 13.25 -5.67
N LYS A 243 -9.84 13.98 -5.93
CA LYS A 243 -10.05 15.33 -5.42
C LYS A 243 -10.11 15.34 -3.90
N HIS A 244 -10.88 14.43 -3.29
CA HIS A 244 -10.97 14.29 -1.84
C HIS A 244 -9.59 14.10 -1.21
N MET A 245 -8.76 13.22 -1.77
CA MET A 245 -7.40 12.95 -1.29
C MET A 245 -6.48 14.17 -1.45
N ALA A 246 -6.58 14.91 -2.55
CA ALA A 246 -5.80 16.14 -2.76
C ALA A 246 -6.17 17.25 -1.78
N GLU A 247 -7.44 17.35 -1.37
CA GLU A 247 -7.88 18.30 -0.34
C GLU A 247 -7.53 17.84 1.09
N HIS A 248 -7.34 16.53 1.31
CA HIS A 248 -7.13 15.92 2.63
C HIS A 248 -5.74 15.28 2.76
N ILE A 249 -4.67 16.05 2.52
CA ILE A 249 -3.26 15.59 2.47
C ILE A 249 -2.78 14.84 3.74
N TYR A 250 -3.43 15.04 4.88
CA TYR A 250 -3.16 14.32 6.14
C TYR A 250 -4.35 13.48 6.64
N MET A 251 -5.42 13.37 5.85
CA MET A 251 -6.66 12.65 6.21
C MET A 251 -7.29 13.14 7.52
N PHE A 252 -7.16 14.44 7.81
CA PHE A 252 -7.88 15.07 8.92
C PHE A 252 -9.35 15.23 8.56
N GLY A 253 -10.24 15.10 9.54
CA GLY A 253 -11.65 15.45 9.32
C GLY A 253 -11.87 16.96 9.29
N GLY A 254 -13.08 17.37 8.92
CA GLY A 254 -13.49 18.77 8.86
C GLY A 254 -13.42 19.37 7.45
N ASP A 255 -13.78 20.64 7.34
CA ASP A 255 -14.06 21.26 6.06
C ASP A 255 -12.80 21.64 5.28
N SER A 256 -12.93 21.59 3.95
CA SER A 256 -11.94 22.13 3.01
C SER A 256 -12.24 23.59 2.72
N ILE A 257 -11.23 24.44 2.90
CA ILE A 257 -11.29 25.87 2.59
C ILE A 257 -10.43 26.20 1.38
N GLU A 258 -10.79 27.26 0.67
CA GLU A 258 -9.89 27.87 -0.31
C GLU A 258 -8.83 28.70 0.42
N VAL A 259 -7.56 28.49 0.08
CA VAL A 259 -6.42 29.21 0.65
C VAL A 259 -5.58 29.78 -0.46
N LYS A 260 -5.22 31.05 -0.31
CA LYS A 260 -4.30 31.76 -1.19
C LYS A 260 -3.03 32.11 -0.43
N PHE A 261 -1.90 31.84 -1.04
CA PHE A 261 -0.60 32.16 -0.45
C PHE A 261 0.41 32.55 -1.51
N LEU A 262 1.37 33.37 -1.10
CA LEU A 262 2.53 33.75 -1.90
C LEU A 262 3.68 32.81 -1.61
N THR A 263 4.44 32.48 -2.65
CA THR A 263 5.63 31.65 -2.59
C THR A 263 6.48 31.90 -3.84
N GLU A 264 7.70 31.36 -3.85
CA GLU A 264 8.59 31.39 -5.01
C GLU A 264 8.26 30.30 -6.05
N LYS A 265 8.63 30.53 -7.32
CA LYS A 265 8.53 29.53 -8.41
C LYS A 265 9.33 28.25 -8.12
N SER A 266 10.39 28.34 -7.32
CA SER A 266 11.22 27.21 -6.89
C SER A 266 10.45 26.14 -6.11
N MET A 267 9.33 26.52 -5.47
CA MET A 267 8.46 25.62 -4.70
C MET A 267 7.50 24.79 -5.54
N MET A 268 7.48 24.95 -6.87
CA MET A 268 6.51 24.28 -7.74
C MET A 268 6.55 22.75 -7.64
N ASP A 269 7.73 22.14 -7.52
CA ASP A 269 7.87 20.69 -7.37
C ASP A 269 7.20 20.21 -6.07
N GLN A 270 7.46 20.89 -4.96
CA GLN A 270 6.86 20.58 -3.66
C GLN A 270 5.34 20.80 -3.68
N LEU A 271 4.86 21.87 -4.32
CA LEU A 271 3.43 22.13 -4.46
C LEU A 271 2.72 21.02 -5.23
N VAL A 272 3.35 20.52 -6.31
CA VAL A 272 2.81 19.40 -7.09
C VAL A 272 2.81 18.11 -6.29
N ASP A 273 3.87 17.84 -5.52
CA ASP A 273 3.96 16.66 -4.65
C ASP A 273 2.87 16.65 -3.57
N TRP A 274 2.51 17.81 -3.02
CA TRP A 274 1.49 17.92 -1.96
C TRP A 274 0.05 17.98 -2.49
N PHE A 275 -0.21 18.84 -3.48
CA PHE A 275 -1.57 19.18 -3.92
C PHE A 275 -1.94 18.59 -5.29
N GLY A 276 -1.03 17.83 -5.90
CA GLY A 276 -1.20 17.35 -7.28
C GLY A 276 -1.16 18.51 -8.27
N LYS A 277 -1.98 18.46 -9.33
CA LYS A 277 -2.01 19.51 -10.37
C LYS A 277 -3.31 20.31 -10.39
N ALA A 278 -4.17 20.11 -9.39
CA ALA A 278 -5.51 20.69 -9.33
C ALA A 278 -5.55 21.98 -8.48
N PHE A 279 -4.56 22.86 -8.65
CA PHE A 279 -4.49 24.17 -8.00
C PHE A 279 -4.20 25.26 -9.03
N SER A 280 -4.50 26.51 -8.71
CA SER A 280 -4.25 27.64 -9.61
C SER A 280 -2.98 28.38 -9.23
N VAL A 281 -2.27 28.85 -10.24
CA VAL A 281 -1.01 29.61 -10.10
C VAL A 281 -1.10 30.87 -10.94
N LYS A 282 -0.74 32.01 -10.34
CA LYS A 282 -0.64 33.29 -11.02
C LYS A 282 0.72 33.90 -10.74
N SER A 283 1.49 34.24 -11.76
CA SER A 283 2.74 35.01 -11.58
C SER A 283 2.40 36.41 -11.07
N VAL A 284 3.05 36.83 -9.99
CA VAL A 284 2.90 38.19 -9.42
C VAL A 284 4.20 38.98 -9.43
N GLY A 285 5.32 38.32 -9.71
CA GLY A 285 6.62 38.96 -9.96
C GLY A 285 7.53 38.09 -10.85
N PRO A 286 8.82 38.47 -10.98
CA PRO A 286 9.82 37.68 -11.70
C PRO A 286 9.95 36.26 -11.15
N ASP A 287 10.01 36.11 -9.82
CA ASP A 287 10.21 34.83 -9.14
C ASP A 287 9.07 34.46 -8.17
N GLU A 288 8.10 35.35 -8.00
CA GLU A 288 6.97 35.18 -7.08
C GLU A 288 5.68 34.73 -7.79
N ILE A 289 4.97 33.81 -7.13
CA ILE A 289 3.69 33.28 -7.55
C ILE A 289 2.65 33.38 -6.44
N LEU A 290 1.42 33.70 -6.83
CA LEU A 290 0.23 33.54 -6.00
C LEU A 290 -0.41 32.19 -6.33
N VAL A 291 -0.54 31.34 -5.32
CA VAL A 291 -1.08 30.00 -5.43
C VAL A 291 -2.44 29.95 -4.74
N THR A 292 -3.44 29.35 -5.38
CA THR A 292 -4.75 29.08 -4.75
C THR A 292 -4.99 27.57 -4.71
N VAL A 293 -5.14 27.04 -3.50
CA VAL A 293 -5.46 25.62 -3.26
C VAL A 293 -6.79 25.51 -2.53
N LYS A 294 -7.47 24.36 -2.68
CA LYS A 294 -8.54 23.95 -1.77
C LYS A 294 -8.00 22.83 -0.90
N CYS A 295 -8.03 22.99 0.42
CA CYS A 295 -7.43 22.05 1.36
C CYS A 295 -8.15 22.08 2.71
N ASN A 296 -8.16 20.94 3.41
CA ASN A 296 -8.68 20.82 4.77
C ASN A 296 -8.03 21.86 5.69
N GLU A 297 -8.85 22.54 6.49
CA GLU A 297 -8.44 23.66 7.33
C GLU A 297 -7.25 23.35 8.26
N ASN A 298 -7.31 22.22 8.96
CA ASN A 298 -6.23 21.80 9.84
C ASN A 298 -5.00 21.36 9.04
N ALA A 299 -5.21 20.72 7.89
CA ALA A 299 -4.12 20.21 7.08
C ALA A 299 -3.28 21.36 6.50
N ILE A 300 -3.94 22.38 5.94
CA ILE A 300 -3.24 23.55 5.39
C ILE A 300 -2.54 24.36 6.48
N ARG A 301 -3.11 24.45 7.69
CA ARG A 301 -2.44 25.08 8.83
C ARG A 301 -1.13 24.38 9.19
N TYR A 302 -1.14 23.04 9.27
CA TYR A 302 0.06 22.26 9.57
C TYR A 302 1.10 22.37 8.45
N TRP A 303 0.66 22.29 7.20
CA TRP A 303 1.51 22.43 6.03
C TRP A 303 2.17 23.82 5.95
N ALA A 304 1.39 24.88 6.17
CA ALA A 304 1.91 26.25 6.17
C ALA A 304 2.96 26.48 7.27
N LEU A 305 2.75 25.90 8.47
CA LEU A 305 3.76 25.93 9.54
C LEU A 305 5.04 25.15 9.16
N GLN A 306 4.92 24.05 8.43
CA GLN A 306 6.06 23.27 7.96
C GLN A 306 6.89 24.04 6.92
N TYR A 307 6.25 24.86 6.10
CA TYR A 307 6.86 25.65 5.02
C TYR A 307 6.87 27.15 5.31
N VAL A 308 6.83 27.55 6.58
CA VAL A 308 6.67 28.95 7.01
C VAL A 308 7.78 29.88 6.49
N GLU A 309 8.95 29.33 6.15
CA GLU A 309 10.06 30.07 5.56
C GLU A 309 9.79 30.51 4.11
N TYR A 310 8.95 29.77 3.39
CA TYR A 310 8.73 29.94 1.95
C TYR A 310 7.30 30.34 1.58
N VAL A 311 6.37 30.27 2.53
CA VAL A 311 4.93 30.38 2.28
C VAL A 311 4.32 31.47 3.14
N ASP A 312 3.77 32.48 2.47
CA ASP A 312 3.03 33.58 3.09
C ASP A 312 1.54 33.44 2.81
N ILE A 313 0.75 33.03 3.81
CA ILE A 313 -0.71 32.97 3.69
C ILE A 313 -1.28 34.39 3.50
N VAL A 314 -2.09 34.56 2.46
CA VAL A 314 -2.79 35.82 2.12
C VAL A 314 -4.26 35.72 2.48
N GLU A 315 -4.92 34.63 2.07
CA GLU A 315 -6.33 34.37 2.36
C GLU A 315 -6.54 32.91 2.80
N PRO A 316 -7.45 32.64 3.76
CA PRO A 316 -8.23 33.62 4.51
C PRO A 316 -7.39 34.32 5.59
N VAL A 317 -7.69 35.60 5.85
CA VAL A 317 -6.91 36.45 6.78
C VAL A 317 -6.83 35.84 8.18
N TRP A 318 -7.90 35.21 8.65
CA TRP A 318 -7.92 34.58 9.97
C TRP A 318 -6.89 33.46 10.10
N LEU A 319 -6.59 32.71 9.03
CA LEU A 319 -5.62 31.62 9.04
C LEU A 319 -4.20 32.17 9.17
N LYS A 320 -3.90 33.26 8.45
CA LYS A 320 -2.65 34.01 8.60
C LYS A 320 -2.46 34.47 10.05
N THR A 321 -3.47 35.14 10.62
CA THR A 321 -3.43 35.64 11.99
C THR A 321 -3.26 34.51 13.01
N ASP A 322 -3.91 33.36 12.81
CA ASP A 322 -3.74 32.20 13.67
C ASP A 322 -2.30 31.65 13.64
N ILE A 323 -1.71 31.51 12.44
CA ILE A 323 -0.32 31.08 12.29
C ILE A 323 0.65 32.06 12.97
N GLU A 324 0.49 33.37 12.74
CA GLU A 324 1.30 34.41 13.39
C GLU A 324 1.23 34.31 14.92
N ASN A 325 0.03 34.13 15.47
CA ASN A 325 -0.19 34.00 16.91
C ASN A 325 0.46 32.73 17.48
N ILE A 326 0.43 31.61 16.75
CA ILE A 326 1.14 30.38 17.14
C ILE A 326 2.63 30.66 17.23
N LEU A 327 3.21 31.28 16.20
CA LEU A 327 4.65 31.55 16.13
C LEU A 327 5.09 32.49 17.25
N LYS A 328 4.41 33.63 17.43
CA LYS A 328 4.69 34.58 18.52
C LYS A 328 4.65 33.89 19.88
N LYS A 329 3.55 33.16 20.16
CA LYS A 329 3.37 32.44 21.43
C LYS A 329 4.44 31.38 21.68
N LYS A 330 4.91 30.68 20.64
CA LYS A 330 5.91 29.60 20.78
C LYS A 330 7.35 30.12 20.83
N LEU A 331 7.64 31.23 20.17
CA LEU A 331 8.94 31.89 20.19
C LEU A 331 9.10 32.85 21.37
N GLY A 332 8.03 33.12 22.12
CA GLY A 332 8.05 34.08 23.23
C GLY A 332 8.22 35.53 22.76
N ILE A 333 7.83 35.81 21.52
CA ILE A 333 7.85 37.16 20.95
C ILE A 333 6.51 37.82 21.36
N PRO A 334 6.55 39.02 21.96
CA PRO A 334 5.35 39.71 22.42
C PRO A 334 4.34 40.03 21.31
#